data_AF-A0A960YXR5-F1
#
_entry.id   AF-A0A960YXR5-F1
#
_cell.length_a   1.000
_cell.length_b   1.000
_cell.length_c   1.000
_cell.angle_alpha   90.00
_cell.angle_beta   90.00
_cell.angle_gamma   90.00
#
_symmetry.space_group_name_H-M   'P 1'
#
loop_
_entity.id
_entity.type
_entity.pdbx_description
1 polymer ?
#
loop_
_entity_poly.entity_id
_entity_poly.type
_entity_poly.pdbx_seq_one_letter_code
_entity_poly.pdbx_strand_id
1 'polypeptide(L)' 'MDHIQLGFFAGSFLNDPKKLLRGNCKFVRNIKIENIETIDEKEISTLIRVAVKAPANK' A
#
# COMPACT_ATOMS: atom_id res chain seq x y z
N MET A 1 9.57 -12.88 -13.83
CA MET A 1 8.55 -11.94 -13.30
C MET A 1 8.50 -12.25 -11.82
N ASP A 2 9.37 -11.65 -11.02
CA ASP A 2 9.73 -12.20 -9.71
C ASP A 2 9.36 -11.23 -8.58
N HIS A 3 8.25 -10.50 -8.75
CA HIS A 3 7.78 -9.54 -7.76
C HIS A 3 6.35 -9.86 -7.34
N ILE A 4 6.05 -9.61 -6.07
CA ILE A 4 4.68 -9.65 -5.56
C ILE A 4 4.12 -8.22 -5.46
N GLN A 5 2.80 -8.11 -5.49
CA GLN A 5 2.10 -6.83 -5.31
C GLN A 5 1.09 -6.95 -4.17
N LEU A 6 1.17 -6.01 -3.22
CA LEU A 6 0.17 -5.85 -2.17
C LEU A 6 -0.78 -4.72 -2.58
N GLY A 7 -2.03 -5.05 -2.93
CA GLY A 7 -3.03 -4.09 -3.40
C GLY A 7 -3.92 -3.52 -2.30
N PHE A 8 -4.19 -2.22 -2.37
CA PHE A 8 -5.11 -1.48 -1.50
C PHE A 8 -6.22 -0.86 -2.37
N PHE A 9 -7.45 -1.36 -2.27
CA PHE A 9 -8.56 -0.93 -3.15
C PHE A 9 -8.95 0.54 -2.99
N ALA A 10 -8.87 1.07 -1.77
CA ALA A 10 -9.05 2.49 -1.45
C ALA A 10 -7.69 3.20 -1.21
N GLY A 11 -6.62 2.66 -1.79
CA GLY A 11 -5.24 3.09 -1.54
C GLY A 11 -4.98 4.57 -1.84
N SER A 12 -5.69 5.17 -2.80
CA SER A 12 -5.54 6.60 -3.13
C SER A 12 -5.97 7.56 -2.01
N PHE A 13 -6.74 7.06 -1.04
CA PHE A 13 -7.20 7.84 0.11
C PHE A 13 -6.36 7.62 1.37
N LEU A 14 -5.39 6.70 1.32
CA LEU A 14 -4.52 6.43 2.46
C LEU A 14 -3.50 7.54 2.60
N ASN A 15 -3.28 7.98 3.84
CA ASN A 15 -2.15 8.85 4.14
C ASN A 15 -0.86 8.03 4.06
N ASP A 16 -0.11 8.22 2.98
CA ASP A 16 1.14 7.53 2.69
C ASP A 16 2.31 8.54 2.62
N PRO A 17 2.78 9.02 3.78
CA PRO A 17 3.80 10.07 3.84
C PRO A 17 5.14 9.63 3.23
N LYS A 18 5.43 8.33 3.22
CA LYS A 18 6.63 7.75 2.62
C LYS A 18 6.50 7.40 1.14
N LYS A 19 5.32 7.62 0.53
CA LYS A 19 5.06 7.38 -0.90
C LYS A 19 5.38 5.94 -1.34
N LEU A 20 5.06 4.97 -0.49
CA LEU A 20 5.21 3.54 -0.76
C LEU A 20 4.18 3.03 -1.77
N LEU A 21 3.02 3.68 -1.80
CA LEU A 21 1.91 3.36 -2.69
C LEU A 21 2.18 3.87 -4.10
N ARG A 22 2.12 2.94 -5.05
CA ARG A 22 2.24 3.20 -6.49
C ARG A 22 0.93 2.89 -7.22
N GLY A 23 0.84 3.37 -8.45
CA GLY A 23 -0.33 3.20 -9.32
C GLY A 23 -1.05 4.52 -9.61
N ASN A 24 -1.64 4.60 -10.80
CA ASN A 24 -2.34 5.79 -11.32
C ASN A 24 -3.86 5.58 -11.44
N CYS A 25 -4.37 4.43 -11.00
CA CYS A 25 -5.80 4.14 -11.02
C CYS A 25 -6.58 5.09 -10.08
N LYS A 26 -7.89 5.22 -10.31
CA LYS A 26 -8.74 6.16 -9.56
C LYS A 26 -8.74 5.92 -8.04
N PHE A 27 -8.68 4.65 -7.62
CA PHE A 27 -8.84 4.26 -6.21
C PHE A 27 -7.74 3.32 -5.71
N VAL A 28 -7.34 2.38 -6.56
CA VAL A 28 -6.39 1.34 -6.17
C VAL A 28 -4.96 1.89 -6.13
N ARG A 29 -4.23 1.52 -5.09
CA ARG A 29 -2.77 1.63 -5.05
C ARG A 29 -2.16 0.28 -4.69
N ASN A 30 -0.88 0.09 -4.98
CA ASN A 30 -0.14 -1.10 -4.58
C ASN A 30 1.23 -0.78 -4.01
N ILE A 31 1.77 -1.73 -3.25
CA ILE A 31 3.19 -1.80 -2.92
C ILE A 31 3.77 -2.91 -3.78
N LYS A 32 4.85 -2.62 -4.52
CA LYS A 32 5.60 -3.62 -5.26
C LYS A 32 6.76 -4.09 -4.40
N ILE A 33 6.86 -5.41 -4.19
CA ILE A 33 7.94 -6.03 -3.43
C ILE A 33 8.69 -6.95 -4.38
N GLU A 34 9.96 -6.64 -4.63
CA GLU A 34 10.81 -7.33 -5.61
C GLU A 34 11.74 -8.36 -4.94
N ASN A 35 12.12 -8.13 -3.68
CA ASN A 35 12.93 -9.06 -2.90
C ASN A 35 12.64 -8.89 -1.40
N ILE A 36 13.10 -9.84 -0.59
CA ILE A 36 12.85 -9.82 0.86
C ILE A 36 13.58 -8.67 1.56
N GLU A 37 14.72 -8.24 1.03
CA GLU A 37 15.58 -7.20 1.60
C GLU A 37 14.95 -5.80 1.50
N THR A 38 14.04 -5.60 0.54
CA THR A 38 13.31 -4.33 0.34
C THR A 38 12.02 -4.25 1.13
N ILE A 39 11.68 -5.28 1.92
CA ILE A 39 10.49 -5.29 2.77
C ILE A 39 10.76 -4.41 3.99
N ASP A 40 10.15 -3.22 4.01
CA ASP A 40 10.02 -2.43 5.23
C ASP A 40 8.78 -2.90 6.00
N GLU A 41 8.95 -3.92 6.84
CA GLU A 41 7.87 -4.53 7.62
C GLU A 41 7.10 -3.50 8.47
N LYS A 42 7.82 -2.55 9.05
CA LYS A 42 7.24 -1.53 9.93
C LYS A 42 6.32 -0.60 9.16
N GLU A 43 6.76 -0.15 8.00
CA GLU A 43 5.96 0.75 7.17
C GLU A 43 4.78 0.04 6.53
N ILE A 44 4.96 -1.19 6.04
CA ILE A 44 3.86 -2.00 5.50
C ILE A 44 2.81 -2.26 6.59
N SER A 45 3.23 -2.64 7.80
CA SER A 45 2.33 -2.82 8.95
C SER A 45 1.57 -1.54 9.29
N THR A 46 2.27 -0.40 9.27
CA THR A 46 1.68 0.92 9.51
C THR A 46 0.62 1.25 8.46
N LEU A 47 0.91 1.01 7.18
CA LEU A 47 -0.02 1.21 6.07
C LEU A 47 -1.27 0.33 6.19
N ILE A 48 -1.12 -0.94 6.56
CA ILE A 48 -2.26 -1.84 6.80
C ILE A 48 -3.12 -1.30 7.95
N ARG A 49 -2.51 -0.85 9.05
CA ARG A 49 -3.25 -0.26 10.19
C ARG A 49 -3.98 1.02 9.80
N VAL A 50 -3.37 1.88 8.99
CA VAL A 50 -4.03 3.09 8.46
C VAL A 50 -5.20 2.69 7.56
N ALA A 51 -5.03 1.70 6.69
CA ALA A 51 -6.09 1.23 5.81
C ALA A 51 -7.29 0.62 6.55
N VAL A 52 -7.06 -0.13 7.62
CA VAL A 52 -8.13 -0.69 8.46
C VAL A 52 -8.87 0.40 9.25
N LYS A 53 -8.18 1.46 9.66
CA LYS A 53 -8.77 2.60 10.38
C LYS A 53 -9.43 3.61 9.46
N ALA A 54 -9.03 3.67 8.19
CA ALA A 54 -9.66 4.53 7.22
C ALA A 54 -11.13 4.13 7.11
N PRO A 55 -12.08 5.09 7.14
CA PRO A 55 -13.47 4.77 6.90
C PRO A 55 -13.55 4.07 5.54
N ALA A 56 -14.18 2.91 5.50
CA ALA A 56 -14.52 2.27 4.24
C ALA A 56 -15.39 3.27 3.48
N ASN A 57 -14.82 3.92 2.46
CA ASN A 57 -15.61 4.75 1.55
C ASN A 57 -16.66 3.81 0.94
N LYS A 58 -17.91 3.96 1.42
CA LYS A 58 -19.11 3.42 0.78
C LYS A 58 -19.28 4.06 -0.59
#